data_AF-A8DVL8-F1
#
_entry.id   AF-A8DVL8-F1
#
_cell.length_a   1.000
_cell.length_b   1.000
_cell.length_c   1.000
_cell.angle_alpha   90.00
_cell.angle_beta   90.00
_cell.angle_gamma   90.00
#
_symmetry.space_group_name_H-M   'P 1'
#
loop_
_entity.id
_entity.type
_entity.pdbx_description
1 polymer ?
#
loop_
_entity_poly.entity_id
_entity_poly.type
_entity_poly.pdbx_seq_one_letter_code
_entity_poly.pdbx_strand_id
1 'polypeptide(L)'
;MDNEGKPFTHWDVAELERVQRVRPNLPVIFWFLLIWGTKISPLTPSQQIQLLKVCYDIAFLLRDSKMMMRVYGTASKVYREMRLFDQALACYSTALKIAKAIGSIELQAACYYDMGSTYNKLHNYNKALDYYKQSLNAYMKTGEEREQAGVYKNIGAIYSSLGDDGQAILNYKNALCIYEKLGEERKQADVYGNIAGLVASSNVSPFFKFKVKMESGYSSKEDLLEFIASMDLQE
;
A
#
# COMPACT_ATOMS: atom_id res chain seq x y z
N MET A 1 13.85 -1.25 33.20
CA MET A 1 14.10 -1.50 31.76
C MET A 1 13.21 -2.66 31.39
N ASP A 2 12.03 -2.31 30.93
CA ASP A 2 10.85 -3.09 31.25
C ASP A 2 10.73 -4.19 30.18
N ASN A 3 10.83 -5.44 30.63
CA ASN A 3 10.72 -6.64 29.80
C ASN A 3 9.27 -6.93 29.38
N GLU A 4 8.33 -6.04 29.68
CA GLU A 4 6.93 -6.18 29.33
C GLU A 4 6.77 -6.20 27.80
N GLY A 5 6.29 -7.32 27.29
CA GLY A 5 5.99 -7.52 25.87
C GLY A 5 7.11 -8.10 25.01
N LYS A 6 8.32 -8.37 25.55
CA LYS A 6 9.33 -9.16 24.82
C LYS A 6 9.05 -10.66 24.98
N PRO A 7 9.04 -11.45 23.90
CA PRO A 7 8.81 -12.88 24.01
C PRO A 7 9.97 -13.57 24.74
N PHE A 8 9.67 -14.70 25.39
CA PHE A 8 10.63 -15.59 26.09
C PHE A 8 11.27 -15.03 27.37
N THR A 9 10.75 -13.94 27.93
CA THR A 9 11.29 -13.33 29.17
C THR A 9 11.11 -14.19 30.42
N HIS A 10 10.21 -15.17 30.38
CA HIS A 10 9.90 -16.10 31.49
C HIS A 10 10.59 -17.45 31.35
N TRP A 11 11.35 -17.67 30.28
CA TRP A 11 11.92 -18.99 29.97
C TRP A 11 13.17 -19.30 30.77
N ASP A 12 13.35 -20.57 31.14
CA ASP A 12 14.54 -21.07 31.80
C ASP A 12 15.66 -21.51 30.82
N VAL A 13 16.83 -21.87 31.36
CA VAL A 13 17.99 -22.30 30.58
C VAL A 13 17.70 -23.55 29.75
N ALA A 14 16.93 -24.50 30.30
CA ALA A 14 16.62 -25.76 29.62
C ALA A 14 15.66 -25.53 28.43
N GLU A 15 14.72 -24.60 28.56
CA GLU A 15 13.85 -24.17 27.48
C GLU A 15 14.61 -23.46 26.35
N LEU A 16 15.58 -22.60 26.70
CA LEU A 16 16.46 -21.95 25.73
C LEU A 16 17.33 -22.97 24.98
N GLU A 17 17.86 -24.00 25.66
CA GLU A 17 18.62 -25.08 25.04
C GLU A 17 17.76 -25.95 24.10
N ARG A 18 16.50 -26.18 24.42
CA ARG A 18 15.55 -26.87 23.51
C ARG A 18 15.35 -26.07 22.23
N VAL A 19 15.20 -24.75 22.32
CA VAL A 19 15.07 -23.88 21.15
C VAL A 19 16.35 -23.83 20.32
N GLN A 20 17.52 -23.82 20.95
CA GLN A 20 18.81 -23.89 20.25
C GLN A 20 18.89 -25.09 19.32
N ARG A 21 18.39 -26.27 19.74
CA ARG A 21 18.39 -27.49 18.93
C ARG A 21 17.52 -27.42 17.68
N VAL A 22 16.40 -26.69 17.73
CA VAL A 22 15.49 -26.54 16.58
C VAL A 22 15.77 -25.27 15.76
N ARG A 23 16.66 -24.40 16.24
CA ARG A 23 17.01 -23.12 15.63
C ARG A 23 17.32 -23.20 14.13
N PRO A 24 18.06 -24.19 13.60
CA PRO A 24 18.33 -24.30 12.17
C PRO A 24 17.08 -24.46 11.30
N ASN A 25 16.02 -25.05 11.85
CA ASN A 25 14.77 -25.31 11.12
C ASN A 25 13.77 -24.14 11.20
N LEU A 26 13.99 -23.20 12.12
CA LEU A 26 13.06 -22.09 12.36
C LEU A 26 12.80 -21.19 11.13
N PRO A 27 13.78 -20.86 10.27
CA PRO A 27 13.50 -20.11 9.05
C PRO A 27 12.52 -20.81 8.11
N VAL A 28 12.64 -22.13 7.96
CA VAL A 28 11.76 -22.93 7.10
C VAL A 28 10.36 -22.99 7.71
N ILE A 29 10.27 -23.24 9.02
CA ILE A 29 8.99 -23.23 9.75
C ILE A 29 8.31 -21.86 9.63
N PHE A 30 9.06 -20.76 9.79
CA PHE A 30 8.55 -19.40 9.64
C PHE A 30 7.88 -19.19 8.28
N TRP A 31 8.59 -19.50 7.19
CA TRP A 31 8.06 -19.29 5.84
C TRP A 31 6.88 -20.21 5.52
N PHE A 32 6.92 -21.46 6.00
CA PHE A 32 5.79 -22.38 5.88
C PHE A 32 4.55 -21.81 6.58
N LEU A 33 4.66 -21.45 7.86
CA LEU A 33 3.55 -20.91 8.64
C LEU A 33 3.01 -19.62 8.03
N LEU A 34 3.90 -18.70 7.65
CA LEU A 34 3.50 -17.42 7.09
C LEU A 34 2.75 -17.60 5.76
N ILE A 35 3.28 -18.40 4.83
CA ILE A 35 2.65 -18.61 3.52
C ILE A 35 1.35 -19.39 3.67
N TRP A 36 1.38 -20.51 4.39
CA TRP A 36 0.21 -21.35 4.59
C TRP A 36 -0.93 -20.58 5.26
N GLY A 37 -0.65 -19.88 6.36
CA GLY A 37 -1.69 -19.21 7.14
C GLY A 37 -2.27 -17.95 6.51
N THR A 38 -1.56 -17.31 5.56
CA THR A 38 -2.00 -16.06 4.93
C THR A 38 -2.57 -16.24 3.52
N LYS A 39 -2.20 -17.32 2.83
CA LYS A 39 -2.60 -17.54 1.42
C LYS A 39 -3.40 -18.80 1.16
N ILE A 40 -3.19 -19.86 1.95
CA ILE A 40 -3.70 -21.20 1.63
C ILE A 40 -4.84 -21.56 2.59
N SER A 41 -4.61 -21.37 3.88
CA SER A 41 -5.52 -21.80 4.92
C SER A 41 -6.68 -20.81 5.07
N PRO A 42 -7.93 -21.30 5.24
CA PRO A 42 -9.10 -20.45 5.50
C PRO A 42 -9.13 -19.99 6.96
N LEU A 43 -8.03 -19.41 7.45
CA LEU A 43 -7.96 -18.85 8.80
C LEU A 43 -8.76 -17.55 8.86
N THR A 44 -9.52 -17.38 9.93
CA THR A 44 -10.14 -16.10 10.24
C THR A 44 -9.05 -15.05 10.51
N PRO A 45 -9.31 -13.74 10.29
CA PRO A 45 -8.33 -12.68 10.58
C PRO A 45 -7.78 -12.74 12.01
N SER A 46 -8.62 -13.05 13.00
CA SER A 46 -8.20 -13.22 14.39
C SER A 46 -7.22 -14.39 14.57
N GLN A 47 -7.44 -15.52 13.90
CA GLN A 47 -6.52 -16.66 13.91
C GLN A 47 -5.21 -16.33 13.19
N GLN A 48 -5.27 -15.57 12.09
CA GLN A 48 -4.07 -15.08 11.41
C GLN A 48 -3.21 -14.21 12.33
N ILE A 49 -3.81 -13.31 13.11
CA ILE A 49 -3.06 -12.51 14.08
C ILE A 49 -2.37 -13.39 15.14
N GLN A 50 -3.03 -14.44 15.65
CA GLN A 50 -2.38 -15.36 16.60
C GLN A 50 -1.21 -16.11 15.96
N LEU A 51 -1.37 -16.58 14.72
CA LEU A 51 -0.29 -17.20 13.97
C LEU A 51 0.88 -16.23 13.74
N LEU A 52 0.59 -14.97 13.42
CA LEU A 52 1.61 -13.96 13.19
C LEU A 52 2.40 -13.62 14.46
N LYS A 53 1.82 -13.77 15.66
CA LYS A 53 2.60 -13.69 16.91
C LYS A 53 3.63 -14.81 17.00
N VAL A 54 3.28 -16.04 16.65
CA VAL A 54 4.24 -17.15 16.59
C VAL A 54 5.35 -16.86 15.56
N CYS A 55 4.99 -16.33 14.39
CA CYS A 55 5.98 -15.90 13.40
C CYS A 55 6.88 -14.77 13.92
N TYR A 56 6.34 -13.82 14.69
CA TYR A 56 7.12 -12.76 15.35
C TYR A 56 8.12 -13.34 16.34
N ASP A 57 7.68 -14.26 17.18
CA ASP A 57 8.50 -14.93 18.19
C ASP A 57 9.69 -15.65 17.53
N ILE A 58 9.44 -16.35 16.41
CA ILE A 58 10.51 -16.96 15.61
C ILE A 58 11.47 -15.89 15.06
N ALA A 59 10.95 -14.83 14.44
CA ALA A 59 11.77 -13.75 13.90
C ALA A 59 12.63 -13.08 14.99
N PHE A 60 12.07 -12.93 16.20
CA PHE A 60 12.74 -12.38 17.37
C PHE A 60 13.87 -13.28 17.86
N LEU A 61 13.64 -14.58 17.99
CA LEU A 61 14.67 -15.55 18.35
C LEU A 61 15.85 -15.53 17.38
N LEU A 62 15.54 -15.43 16.09
CA LEU A 62 16.54 -15.38 15.02
C LEU A 62 17.24 -14.02 14.91
N ARG A 63 16.72 -12.97 15.57
CA ARG A 63 17.13 -11.56 15.41
C ARG A 63 17.08 -11.11 13.95
N ASP A 64 16.15 -11.66 13.17
CA ASP A 64 16.02 -11.37 11.75
C ASP A 64 15.05 -10.20 11.53
N SER A 65 15.64 -9.03 11.27
CA SER A 65 14.87 -7.80 11.02
C SER A 65 13.99 -7.89 9.77
N LYS A 66 14.38 -8.66 8.74
CA LYS A 66 13.58 -8.84 7.52
C LYS A 66 12.37 -9.73 7.80
N MET A 67 12.52 -10.77 8.59
CA MET A 67 11.38 -11.58 9.05
C MET A 67 10.43 -10.76 9.91
N MET A 68 10.95 -9.96 10.86
CA MET A 68 10.11 -9.05 11.66
C MET A 68 9.33 -8.07 10.78
N MET A 69 9.99 -7.46 9.80
CA MET A 69 9.35 -6.60 8.80
C MET A 69 8.19 -7.28 8.11
N ARG A 70 8.39 -8.54 7.69
CA ARG A 70 7.36 -9.31 7.01
C ARG A 70 6.16 -9.59 7.91
N VAL A 71 6.40 -9.91 9.18
CA VAL A 71 5.35 -10.13 10.17
C VAL A 71 4.54 -8.86 10.40
N TYR A 72 5.17 -7.72 10.70
CA TYR A 72 4.46 -6.47 10.91
C TYR A 72 3.69 -6.03 9.67
N GLY A 73 4.30 -6.11 8.48
CA GLY A 73 3.62 -5.75 7.23
C GLY A 73 2.40 -6.64 6.94
N THR A 74 2.46 -7.92 7.31
CA THR A 74 1.32 -8.84 7.16
C THR A 74 0.25 -8.56 8.20
N ALA A 75 0.64 -8.39 9.47
CA ALA A 75 -0.28 -8.08 10.57
C ALA A 75 -1.05 -6.79 10.30
N SER A 76 -0.38 -5.75 9.80
CA SER A 76 -1.03 -4.50 9.43
C SER A 76 -2.12 -4.68 8.36
N LYS A 77 -1.89 -5.55 7.36
CA LYS A 77 -2.89 -5.85 6.32
C LYS A 77 -4.11 -6.54 6.92
N VAL A 78 -3.90 -7.54 7.77
CA VAL A 78 -4.98 -8.25 8.48
C VAL A 78 -5.77 -7.29 9.38
N TYR A 79 -5.09 -6.44 10.16
CA TYR A 79 -5.77 -5.42 10.97
C TYR A 79 -6.59 -4.44 10.11
N ARG A 80 -6.07 -4.04 8.94
CA ARG A 80 -6.79 -3.17 8.02
C ARG A 80 -8.04 -3.85 7.42
N GLU A 81 -7.99 -5.16 7.17
CA GLU A 81 -9.16 -5.96 6.76
C GLU A 81 -10.21 -6.05 7.86
N MET A 82 -9.78 -6.17 9.12
CA MET A 82 -10.64 -6.13 10.31
C MET A 82 -11.17 -4.71 10.63
N ARG A 83 -10.81 -3.68 9.85
CA ARG A 83 -11.08 -2.26 10.12
C ARG A 83 -10.51 -1.75 11.46
N LEU A 84 -9.49 -2.43 11.98
CA LEU A 84 -8.73 -2.07 13.17
C LEU A 84 -7.56 -1.17 12.76
N PHE A 85 -7.89 0.06 12.35
CA PHE A 85 -6.93 0.97 11.70
C PHE A 85 -5.82 1.47 12.62
N ASP A 86 -6.10 1.68 13.92
CA ASP A 86 -5.09 2.11 14.88
C ASP A 86 -4.03 1.03 15.10
N GLN A 87 -4.44 -0.23 15.22
CA GLN A 87 -3.53 -1.38 15.30
C GLN A 87 -2.71 -1.52 14.02
N ALA A 88 -3.33 -1.36 12.85
CA ALA A 88 -2.63 -1.40 11.57
C ALA A 88 -1.54 -0.29 11.48
N LEU A 89 -1.88 0.93 11.89
CA LEU A 89 -0.94 2.06 11.91
C LEU A 89 0.19 1.85 12.92
N ALA A 90 -0.09 1.27 14.09
CA ALA A 90 0.95 0.91 15.07
C ALA A 90 1.92 -0.14 14.51
N CYS A 91 1.41 -1.16 13.82
CA CYS A 91 2.24 -2.15 13.14
C CYS A 91 3.08 -1.53 12.01
N TYR A 92 2.51 -0.66 11.16
CA TYR A 92 3.26 0.04 10.12
C TYR A 92 4.31 0.99 10.68
N SER A 93 4.03 1.70 11.77
CA SER A 93 5.00 2.56 12.47
C SER A 93 6.19 1.75 12.99
N THR A 94 5.92 0.57 13.55
CA THR A 94 6.98 -0.35 14.00
C THR A 94 7.78 -0.90 12.82
N ALA A 95 7.13 -1.32 11.74
CA ALA A 95 7.80 -1.72 10.51
C ALA A 95 8.67 -0.60 9.94
N LEU A 96 8.18 0.65 9.91
CA LEU A 96 8.95 1.79 9.44
C LEU A 96 10.22 2.02 10.27
N LYS A 97 10.16 1.87 11.59
CA LYS A 97 11.34 1.95 12.46
C LYS A 97 12.39 0.89 12.11
N ILE A 98 11.95 -0.34 11.86
CA ILE A 98 12.85 -1.43 11.46
C ILE A 98 13.43 -1.15 10.06
N ALA A 99 12.61 -0.72 9.10
CA ALA A 99 13.05 -0.36 7.74
C ALA A 99 14.12 0.76 7.76
N LYS A 100 13.96 1.76 8.63
CA LYS A 100 14.96 2.81 8.87
C LYS A 100 16.23 2.24 9.49
N ALA A 101 16.13 1.37 10.49
CA ALA A 101 17.28 0.77 11.17
C ALA A 101 18.14 -0.09 10.23
N ILE A 102 17.53 -0.79 9.27
CA ILE A 102 18.24 -1.58 8.26
C ILE A 102 18.63 -0.77 7.01
N GLY A 103 18.29 0.53 6.95
CA GLY A 103 18.63 1.42 5.82
C GLY A 103 17.88 1.13 4.52
N SER A 104 16.80 0.34 4.54
CA SER A 104 16.06 0.02 3.31
C SER A 104 15.07 1.13 2.96
N ILE A 105 15.39 1.90 1.92
CA ILE A 105 14.53 2.99 1.42
C ILE A 105 13.26 2.42 0.78
N GLU A 106 13.37 1.29 0.08
CA GLU A 106 12.24 0.56 -0.54
C GLU A 106 11.19 0.17 0.50
N LEU A 107 11.62 -0.41 1.63
CA LEU A 107 10.71 -0.81 2.71
C LEU A 107 10.12 0.40 3.43
N GLN A 108 10.86 1.50 3.53
CA GLN A 108 10.31 2.76 4.04
C GLN A 108 9.21 3.30 3.12
N ALA A 109 9.45 3.28 1.80
CA ALA A 109 8.48 3.72 0.79
C ALA A 109 7.17 2.93 0.88
N ALA A 110 7.27 1.60 1.00
CA ALA A 110 6.12 0.72 1.16
C ALA A 110 5.36 1.00 2.47
N CYS A 111 6.06 1.22 3.59
CA CYS A 111 5.41 1.57 4.85
C CYS A 111 4.65 2.91 4.73
N TYR A 112 5.26 3.93 4.14
CA TYR A 112 4.60 5.22 3.90
C TYR A 112 3.37 5.05 3.00
N TYR A 113 3.47 4.28 1.91
CA TYR A 113 2.33 3.99 1.03
C TYR A 113 1.17 3.37 1.79
N ASP A 114 1.44 2.33 2.57
CA ASP A 114 0.41 1.60 3.30
C ASP A 114 -0.22 2.42 4.44
N MET A 115 0.57 3.28 5.10
CA MET A 115 0.06 4.26 6.07
C MET A 115 -0.85 5.29 5.38
N GLY A 116 -0.44 5.81 4.22
CA GLY A 116 -1.25 6.72 3.40
C GLY A 116 -2.58 6.08 2.99
N SER A 117 -2.54 4.84 2.53
CA SER A 117 -3.75 4.05 2.21
C SER A 117 -4.66 3.84 3.41
N THR A 118 -4.08 3.63 4.59
CA THR A 118 -4.85 3.46 5.83
C THR A 118 -5.52 4.76 6.26
N TYR A 119 -4.83 5.90 6.20
CA TYR A 119 -5.44 7.21 6.47
C TYR A 119 -6.49 7.60 5.43
N ASN A 120 -6.32 7.21 4.17
CA ASN A 120 -7.33 7.42 3.14
C ASN A 120 -8.65 6.69 3.49
N LYS A 121 -8.55 5.44 3.95
CA LYS A 121 -9.73 4.68 4.44
C LYS A 121 -10.40 5.29 5.68
N LEU A 122 -9.65 6.06 6.46
CA LEU A 122 -10.15 6.84 7.59
C LEU A 122 -10.71 8.22 7.17
N HIS A 123 -10.72 8.53 5.87
CA HIS A 123 -11.06 9.85 5.33
C HIS A 123 -10.21 11.00 5.89
N ASN A 124 -9.03 10.69 6.44
CA ASN A 124 -8.05 11.69 6.86
C ASN A 124 -7.13 12.00 5.68
N TYR A 125 -7.67 12.75 4.71
CA TYR A 125 -7.02 13.01 3.43
C TYR A 125 -5.70 13.77 3.57
N ASN A 126 -5.59 14.72 4.51
CA ASN A 126 -4.35 15.46 4.75
C ASN A 126 -3.19 14.53 5.15
N LYS A 127 -3.41 13.67 6.17
CA LYS A 127 -2.38 12.70 6.56
C LYS A 127 -2.09 11.69 5.45
N ALA A 128 -3.12 11.26 4.72
CA ALA A 128 -2.93 10.34 3.61
C ALA A 128 -2.01 10.93 2.53
N LEU A 129 -2.24 12.20 2.14
CA LEU A 129 -1.40 12.92 1.19
C LEU A 129 0.04 13.09 1.70
N ASP A 130 0.24 13.43 2.98
CA ASP A 130 1.58 13.56 3.56
C ASP A 130 2.39 12.26 3.48
N TYR A 131 1.75 11.13 3.78
CA TYR A 131 2.37 9.82 3.68
C TYR A 131 2.60 9.38 2.24
N TYR A 132 1.65 9.65 1.34
CA TYR A 132 1.86 9.37 -0.09
C TYR A 132 2.98 10.22 -0.69
N LYS A 133 3.13 11.49 -0.32
CA LYS A 133 4.27 12.32 -0.75
C LYS A 133 5.62 11.76 -0.26
N GLN A 134 5.69 11.31 1.00
CA GLN A 134 6.88 10.65 1.52
C GLN A 134 7.19 9.34 0.78
N SER A 135 6.16 8.55 0.49
CA SER A 135 6.28 7.32 -0.30
C SER A 135 6.79 7.59 -1.71
N LEU A 136 6.20 8.58 -2.40
CA LEU A 136 6.58 8.97 -3.75
C LEU A 136 8.04 9.42 -3.82
N ASN A 137 8.47 10.29 -2.90
CA ASN A 137 9.87 10.73 -2.81
C ASN A 137 10.83 9.55 -2.58
N ALA A 138 10.44 8.58 -1.76
CA ALA A 138 11.26 7.39 -1.53
C ALA A 138 11.32 6.50 -2.77
N TYR A 139 10.20 6.26 -3.47
CA TYR A 139 10.18 5.48 -4.71
C TYR A 139 10.88 6.16 -5.89
N MET A 140 10.91 7.50 -5.92
CA MET A 140 11.74 8.25 -6.87
C MET A 140 13.23 8.00 -6.64
N LYS A 141 13.67 7.94 -5.37
CA LYS A 141 15.07 7.65 -5.03
C LYS A 141 15.48 6.21 -5.37
N THR A 142 14.55 5.25 -5.29
CA THR A 142 14.83 3.84 -5.61
C THR A 142 14.60 3.50 -7.07
N GLY A 143 13.99 4.39 -7.86
CA GLY A 143 13.68 4.14 -9.28
C GLY A 143 12.50 3.21 -9.51
N GLU A 144 11.64 2.99 -8.51
CA GLU A 144 10.50 2.06 -8.59
C GLU A 144 9.30 2.71 -9.28
N GLU A 145 9.41 2.95 -10.59
CA GLU A 145 8.42 3.69 -11.39
C GLU A 145 7.01 3.10 -11.25
N ARG A 146 6.89 1.77 -11.26
CA ARG A 146 5.58 1.09 -11.13
C ARG A 146 4.86 1.46 -9.84
N GLU A 147 5.60 1.60 -8.74
CA GLU A 147 5.05 1.98 -7.44
C GLU A 147 4.74 3.48 -7.37
N GLN A 148 5.56 4.33 -8.01
CA GLN A 148 5.27 5.77 -8.16
C GLN A 148 3.91 6.00 -8.83
N ALA A 149 3.62 5.26 -9.91
CA ALA A 149 2.33 5.34 -10.60
C ALA A 149 1.15 4.93 -9.69
N GLY A 150 1.36 3.93 -8.83
CA GLY A 150 0.39 3.52 -7.81
C GLY A 150 0.11 4.64 -6.81
N VAL A 151 1.16 5.35 -6.37
CA VAL A 151 1.05 6.48 -5.45
C VAL A 151 0.33 7.65 -6.10
N TYR A 152 0.72 8.04 -7.32
CA TYR A 152 0.05 9.10 -8.09
C TYR A 152 -1.46 8.83 -8.25
N LYS A 153 -1.83 7.59 -8.62
CA LYS A 153 -3.25 7.21 -8.73
C LYS A 153 -3.99 7.44 -7.41
N ASN A 154 -3.42 7.05 -6.27
CA ASN A 154 -4.08 7.21 -4.98
C ASN A 154 -4.15 8.67 -4.52
N ILE A 155 -3.14 9.50 -4.85
CA ILE A 155 -3.19 10.95 -4.63
C ILE A 155 -4.32 11.56 -5.46
N GLY A 156 -4.45 11.17 -6.74
CA GLY A 156 -5.55 11.62 -7.60
C GLY A 156 -6.93 11.25 -7.05
N ALA A 157 -7.08 10.05 -6.50
CA ALA A 157 -8.32 9.61 -5.85
C ALA A 157 -8.68 10.44 -4.61
N ILE A 158 -7.67 10.88 -3.84
CA ILE A 158 -7.90 11.78 -2.71
C ILE A 158 -8.36 13.15 -3.19
N TYR A 159 -7.69 13.75 -4.19
CA TYR A 159 -8.10 15.05 -4.71
C TYR A 159 -9.49 15.02 -5.34
N SER A 160 -9.83 13.93 -6.03
CA SER A 160 -11.21 13.68 -6.49
C SER A 160 -12.21 13.66 -5.33
N SER A 161 -11.87 13.02 -4.21
CA SER A 161 -12.72 13.00 -3.01
C SER A 161 -12.83 14.36 -2.32
N LEU A 162 -11.85 15.25 -2.53
CA LEU A 162 -11.83 16.63 -2.03
C LEU A 162 -12.55 17.60 -2.98
N GLY A 163 -12.95 17.17 -4.19
CA GLY A 163 -13.55 18.01 -5.23
C GLY A 163 -12.54 18.89 -6.00
N ASP A 164 -11.25 18.59 -5.89
CA ASP A 164 -10.20 19.26 -6.67
C ASP A 164 -9.91 18.44 -7.93
N ASP A 165 -10.78 18.61 -8.93
CA ASP A 165 -10.73 17.85 -10.18
C ASP A 165 -9.43 18.11 -10.95
N GLY A 166 -8.88 19.32 -10.89
CA GLY A 166 -7.63 19.69 -11.55
C GLY A 166 -6.45 18.89 -11.01
N GLN A 167 -6.26 18.88 -9.69
CA GLN A 167 -5.21 18.08 -9.06
C GLN A 167 -5.46 16.57 -9.22
N ALA A 168 -6.72 16.13 -9.23
CA ALA A 168 -7.05 14.73 -9.46
C ALA A 168 -6.57 14.27 -10.85
N ILE A 169 -6.93 15.01 -11.89
CA ILE A 169 -6.58 14.70 -13.29
C ILE A 169 -5.06 14.76 -13.49
N LEU A 170 -4.38 15.78 -12.97
CA LEU A 170 -2.93 15.88 -13.05
C LEU A 170 -2.22 14.63 -12.50
N ASN A 171 -2.65 14.17 -11.33
CA ASN A 171 -2.08 12.97 -10.71
C ASN A 171 -2.43 11.69 -11.48
N TYR A 172 -3.65 11.58 -12.03
CA TYR A 172 -4.00 10.46 -12.91
C TYR A 172 -3.19 10.45 -14.21
N LYS A 173 -2.93 11.61 -14.84
CA LYS A 173 -2.04 11.73 -16.00
C LYS A 173 -0.63 11.22 -15.69
N ASN A 174 -0.06 11.62 -14.55
CA ASN A 174 1.25 11.14 -14.11
C ASN A 174 1.29 9.61 -13.95
N ALA A 175 0.24 9.01 -13.38
CA ALA A 175 0.11 7.56 -13.27
C ALA A 175 0.00 6.88 -14.65
N LEU A 176 -0.82 7.43 -15.56
CA LEU A 176 -1.00 6.91 -16.91
C LEU A 176 0.31 6.92 -17.72
N CYS A 177 1.04 8.03 -17.70
CA CYS A 177 2.32 8.15 -18.40
C CYS A 177 3.30 7.02 -18.01
N ILE A 178 3.40 6.73 -16.71
CA ILE A 178 4.26 5.64 -16.23
C ILE A 178 3.69 4.26 -16.61
N TYR A 179 2.39 4.02 -16.43
CA TYR A 179 1.81 2.72 -16.82
C TYR A 179 1.83 2.48 -18.32
N GLU A 180 1.82 3.51 -19.13
CA GLU A 180 2.03 3.44 -20.58
C GLU A 180 3.47 3.07 -20.91
N LYS A 181 4.45 3.75 -20.30
CA LYS A 181 5.86 3.42 -20.43
C LYS A 181 6.15 1.95 -20.06
N LEU A 182 5.45 1.42 -19.05
CA LEU A 182 5.60 0.05 -18.57
C LEU A 182 4.74 -0.99 -19.32
N GLY A 183 3.87 -0.59 -20.25
CA GLY A 183 2.95 -1.49 -20.95
C GLY A 183 1.87 -2.12 -20.05
N GLU A 184 1.53 -1.49 -18.93
CA GLU A 184 0.57 -1.99 -17.94
C GLU A 184 -0.88 -1.62 -18.30
N GLU A 185 -1.40 -2.16 -19.40
CA GLU A 185 -2.71 -1.80 -19.96
C GLU A 185 -3.87 -1.94 -18.96
N ARG A 186 -3.87 -3.01 -18.15
CA ARG A 186 -4.89 -3.20 -17.11
C ARG A 186 -4.89 -2.08 -16.07
N LYS A 187 -3.71 -1.60 -15.69
CA LYS A 187 -3.60 -0.48 -14.73
C LYS A 187 -3.97 0.85 -15.37
N GLN A 188 -3.73 1.03 -16.67
CA GLN A 188 -4.21 2.19 -17.41
C GLN A 188 -5.74 2.23 -17.41
N ALA A 189 -6.41 1.11 -17.71
CA ALA A 189 -7.87 1.00 -17.68
C ALA A 189 -8.44 1.38 -16.30
N ASP A 190 -7.82 0.93 -15.20
CA ASP A 190 -8.23 1.32 -13.84
C ASP A 190 -8.14 2.85 -13.63
N VAL A 191 -7.09 3.50 -14.15
CA VAL A 191 -6.92 4.96 -14.03
C VAL A 191 -7.93 5.70 -14.91
N TYR A 192 -8.18 5.25 -16.14
CA TYR A 192 -9.23 5.81 -17.00
C TYR A 192 -10.61 5.70 -16.37
N GLY A 193 -10.92 4.59 -15.69
CA GLY A 193 -12.16 4.43 -14.94
C GLY A 193 -12.34 5.49 -13.85
N ASN A 194 -11.26 5.85 -13.14
CA ASN A 194 -11.30 6.90 -12.13
C ASN A 194 -11.52 8.29 -12.74
N ILE A 195 -10.89 8.58 -13.89
CA ILE A 195 -11.10 9.84 -14.63
C ILE A 195 -12.55 9.92 -15.13
N ALA A 196 -13.07 8.86 -15.74
CA ALA A 196 -14.45 8.82 -16.22
C ALA A 196 -15.46 9.04 -15.07
N GLY A 197 -15.22 8.45 -13.90
CA GLY A 197 -16.01 8.68 -12.71
C GLY A 197 -16.01 10.13 -12.25
N LEU A 198 -14.84 10.77 -12.26
CA LEU A 198 -14.67 12.19 -11.93
C LEU A 198 -15.46 13.11 -12.87
N VAL A 199 -15.36 12.86 -14.18
CA VAL A 199 -16.06 13.65 -15.21
C VAL A 199 -17.58 13.44 -15.15
N ALA A 200 -18.03 12.25 -14.75
CA ALA A 200 -19.45 11.97 -14.59
C ALA A 200 -20.07 12.65 -13.35
N SER A 201 -19.30 12.78 -12.25
CA SER A 201 -19.76 13.39 -11.00
C SER A 201 -19.66 14.92 -10.99
N SER A 202 -18.73 15.48 -11.76
CA SER A 202 -18.61 16.92 -11.96
C SER A 202 -19.70 17.44 -12.91
N ASN A 203 -20.18 18.66 -12.67
CA ASN A 203 -21.12 19.37 -13.56
C ASN A 203 -20.38 19.90 -14.82
N VAL A 204 -19.61 19.05 -15.49
CA VAL A 204 -18.98 19.38 -16.78
C VAL A 204 -20.10 19.63 -17.79
N SER A 205 -19.96 20.68 -18.59
CA SER A 205 -21.05 21.32 -19.35
C SER A 205 -21.89 20.32 -20.19
N PRO A 206 -23.19 20.60 -20.42
CA PRO A 206 -24.05 19.76 -21.26
C PRO A 206 -23.51 19.54 -22.68
N PHE A 207 -22.78 20.52 -23.23
CA PHE A 207 -22.08 20.41 -24.51
C PHE A 207 -21.02 19.29 -24.49
N PHE A 208 -20.37 19.10 -23.34
CA PHE A 208 -19.35 18.08 -23.12
C PHE A 208 -19.94 16.67 -22.96
N LYS A 209 -21.03 16.54 -22.19
CA LYS A 209 -21.83 15.30 -22.12
C LYS A 209 -22.40 14.92 -23.49
N PHE A 210 -22.74 15.90 -24.32
CA PHE A 210 -23.21 15.69 -25.69
C PHE A 210 -22.07 15.25 -26.63
N LYS A 211 -20.87 15.81 -26.49
CA LYS A 211 -19.69 15.43 -27.28
C LYS A 211 -19.24 13.98 -26.98
N VAL A 212 -19.10 13.61 -25.71
CA VAL A 212 -18.81 12.22 -25.27
C VAL A 212 -19.89 11.23 -25.73
N LYS A 213 -21.16 11.66 -25.82
CA LYS A 213 -22.30 10.82 -26.24
C LYS A 213 -22.54 10.76 -27.76
N MET A 214 -22.05 11.74 -28.53
CA MET A 214 -21.99 11.69 -29.99
C MET A 214 -20.74 10.93 -30.45
N GLU A 215 -19.66 11.01 -29.68
CA GLU A 215 -18.39 10.31 -29.90
C GLU A 215 -18.36 8.92 -29.27
N SER A 216 -19.39 8.50 -28.53
CA SER A 216 -19.55 7.11 -28.05
C SER A 216 -19.78 6.07 -29.18
N GLY A 217 -19.57 6.47 -30.43
CA GLY A 217 -19.24 5.55 -31.54
C GLY A 217 -17.76 5.13 -31.57
N TYR A 218 -16.91 5.70 -30.71
CA TYR A 218 -15.49 5.39 -30.61
C TYR A 218 -15.12 4.90 -29.21
N SER A 219 -14.47 3.73 -29.23
CA SER A 219 -14.10 2.87 -28.11
C SER A 219 -12.57 2.83 -28.01
N SER A 220 -11.88 3.97 -28.17
CA SER A 220 -10.41 3.97 -28.21
C SER A 220 -9.76 4.99 -27.29
N LYS A 221 -8.51 4.68 -26.96
CA LYS A 221 -7.62 5.41 -26.06
C LYS A 221 -7.38 6.86 -26.54
N GLU A 222 -7.49 7.12 -27.85
CA GLU A 222 -7.23 8.44 -28.44
C GLU A 222 -8.23 9.52 -27.98
N ASP A 223 -9.51 9.20 -27.81
CA ASP A 223 -10.55 10.19 -27.48
C ASP A 223 -10.42 10.71 -26.03
N LEU A 224 -10.01 9.83 -25.12
CA LEU A 224 -9.68 10.21 -23.74
C LEU A 224 -8.39 11.04 -23.67
N LEU A 225 -7.44 10.80 -24.58
CA LEU A 225 -6.21 11.58 -24.68
C LEU A 225 -6.48 12.98 -25.25
N GLU A 226 -7.37 13.12 -26.24
CA GLU A 226 -7.84 14.44 -26.72
C GLU A 226 -8.57 15.22 -25.63
N PHE A 227 -9.43 14.56 -24.84
CA PHE A 227 -10.06 15.15 -23.67
C PHE A 227 -9.03 15.70 -22.67
N ILE A 228 -8.08 14.84 -22.28
CA ILE A 228 -6.96 15.17 -21.38
C ILE A 228 -6.15 16.36 -21.91
N ALA A 229 -5.83 16.39 -23.22
CA ALA A 229 -5.08 17.47 -23.85
C ALA A 229 -5.88 18.78 -23.93
N SER A 230 -7.20 18.72 -24.12
CA SER A 230 -8.06 19.91 -24.19
C SER A 230 -8.19 20.65 -22.85
N MET A 231 -7.95 19.98 -21.72
CA MET A 231 -7.94 20.61 -20.39
C MET A 231 -6.66 21.40 -20.10
N ASP A 232 -5.56 21.15 -20.83
CA ASP A 232 -4.30 21.89 -20.69
C ASP A 232 -4.36 23.28 -21.38
N LEU A 233 -5.46 23.62 -22.06
CA LEU A 233 -5.66 24.87 -22.81
C LEU A 233 -6.51 25.93 -22.08
N GLN A 234 -6.80 25.74 -20.79
CA GLN A 234 -7.58 26.70 -19.98
C GLN A 234 -6.78 27.42 -18.88
N GLU A 235 -5.44 27.34 -18.88
CA GLU A 235 -4.56 28.31 -18.18
C GLU A 235 -4.06 29.39 -19.15
#